data_AF-A0A7J3ZAG9-F1
#
_entry.id   AF-A0A7J3ZAG9-F1
#
_cell.length_a   1.000
_cell.length_b   1.000
_cell.length_c   1.000
_cell.angle_alpha   90.00
_cell.angle_beta   90.00
_cell.angle_gamma   90.00
#
_symmetry.space_group_name_H-M   'P 1'
#
loop_
_entity.id
_entity.type
_entity.pdbx_description
1 polymer ?
#
loop_
_entity_poly.entity_id
_entity_poly.type
_entity_poly.pdbx_seq_one_letter_code
_entity_poly.pdbx_strand_id
1 'polypeptide(L)'
;MYYGFSMNPAMRLVEKIRLDRRVVAGLMSGTSADGVDVAIVEISGHGRDLRYRLLGWDVVGYPGELRDLILRSIDSGGVHEICALNFLVARFFSEAFRKAVDTMGIAHGS
;
A
#
# COMPACT_ATOMS: atom_id res chain seq x y z
N MET A 1 -33.28 1.70 -18.35
CA MET A 1 -32.12 0.80 -18.42
C MET A 1 -30.86 1.64 -18.53
N TYR A 2 -30.23 2.01 -17.41
CA TYR A 2 -28.88 2.56 -17.45
C TYR A 2 -27.90 1.38 -17.35
N TYR A 3 -27.22 1.12 -18.46
CA TYR A 3 -26.13 0.16 -18.54
C TYR A 3 -25.05 0.55 -17.53
N GLY A 4 -24.67 -0.38 -16.67
CA GLY A 4 -23.62 -0.20 -15.67
C GLY A 4 -22.30 0.11 -16.35
N PHE A 5 -21.86 1.37 -16.23
CA PHE A 5 -20.46 1.70 -16.44
C PHE A 5 -19.68 0.97 -15.33
N SER A 6 -18.88 -0.04 -15.72
CA SER A 6 -17.81 -0.52 -14.87
C SER A 6 -16.98 0.69 -14.45
N MET A 7 -17.02 1.03 -13.17
CA MET A 7 -16.38 2.22 -12.63
C MET A 7 -14.87 2.12 -12.87
N ASN A 8 -14.34 2.96 -13.75
CA ASN A 8 -12.91 3.01 -14.03
C ASN A 8 -12.12 3.23 -12.72
N PRO A 9 -11.16 2.36 -12.34
CA PRO A 9 -10.39 2.52 -11.11
C PRO A 9 -9.72 3.89 -10.97
N ALA A 10 -9.29 4.50 -12.08
CA ALA A 10 -8.72 5.84 -12.07
C ALA A 10 -9.76 6.91 -11.67
N MET A 11 -11.01 6.79 -12.13
CA MET A 11 -12.08 7.72 -11.74
C MET A 11 -12.39 7.64 -10.25
N ARG A 12 -12.35 6.44 -9.65
CA ARG A 12 -12.51 6.28 -8.18
C ARG A 12 -11.43 7.03 -7.39
N LEU A 13 -10.20 7.07 -7.90
CA LEU A 13 -9.12 7.85 -7.28
C LEU A 13 -9.35 9.36 -7.44
N VAL A 14 -9.79 9.80 -8.62
CA VAL A 14 -10.12 11.22 -8.89
C VAL A 14 -11.29 11.70 -8.03
N GLU A 15 -12.27 10.85 -7.76
CA GLU A 15 -13.37 11.17 -6.83
C GLU A 15 -12.87 11.30 -5.40
N LYS A 16 -12.04 10.34 -4.93
CA LYS A 16 -11.50 10.36 -3.57
C LYS A 16 -10.55 11.53 -3.31
N ILE A 17 -9.73 11.94 -4.29
CA ILE A 17 -8.78 13.05 -4.10
C ILE A 17 -9.47 14.41 -3.98
N ARG A 18 -10.72 14.52 -4.46
CA ARG A 18 -11.57 15.71 -4.33
C ARG A 18 -12.26 15.82 -2.96
N LEU A 19 -12.19 14.78 -2.13
CA LEU A 19 -12.72 14.86 -0.77
C LEU A 19 -11.84 15.80 0.07
N ASP A 20 -12.49 16.74 0.76
CA ASP A 20 -11.82 17.69 1.63
C ASP A 20 -11.05 16.98 2.76
N ARG A 21 -11.61 15.89 3.29
CA ARG A 21 -10.96 15.02 4.28
C ARG A 21 -10.95 13.58 3.78
N ARG A 22 -9.80 12.93 3.88
CA ARG A 22 -9.58 11.56 3.37
C ARG A 22 -8.57 10.82 4.23
N VAL A 23 -8.86 9.55 4.52
CA VAL A 23 -7.92 8.63 5.18
C VAL A 23 -7.26 7.79 4.10
N VAL A 24 -5.93 7.76 4.10
CA VAL A 24 -5.10 7.10 3.11
C VAL A 24 -4.10 6.20 3.82
N ALA A 25 -3.86 5.01 3.26
CA ALA A 25 -2.77 4.15 3.67
C ALA A 25 -1.58 4.36 2.72
N GLY A 26 -0.44 4.77 3.26
CA GLY A 26 0.84 4.75 2.56
C GLY A 26 1.54 3.43 2.86
N LEU A 27 1.97 2.74 1.80
CA LEU A 27 2.76 1.52 1.90
C LEU A 27 4.08 1.72 1.17
N MET A 28 5.19 1.37 1.81
CA MET A 28 6.53 1.53 1.24
C MET A 28 7.41 0.35 1.68
N SER A 29 8.29 -0.10 0.77
CA SER A 29 9.38 -1.01 1.13
C SER A 29 10.70 -0.46 0.58
N GLY A 30 11.69 -0.32 1.46
CA GLY A 30 13.02 0.17 1.11
C GLY A 30 13.87 -0.89 0.40
N THR A 31 14.98 -0.46 -0.20
CA THR A 31 15.91 -1.35 -0.91
C THR A 31 16.64 -2.36 0.01
N SER A 32 16.59 -2.16 1.33
CA SER A 32 17.08 -3.13 2.32
C SER A 32 16.17 -4.35 2.49
N ALA A 33 14.95 -4.30 1.95
CA ALA A 33 13.95 -5.37 2.01
C ALA A 33 13.70 -5.86 3.45
N ASP A 34 13.70 -4.96 4.43
CA ASP A 34 13.47 -5.32 5.83
C ASP A 34 11.98 -5.57 6.12
N GLY A 35 11.09 -4.99 5.33
CA GLY A 35 9.65 -5.15 5.47
C GLY A 35 8.86 -4.14 4.65
N VAL A 36 7.58 -4.03 4.98
CA VAL A 36 6.67 -3.01 4.46
C VAL A 36 6.28 -2.08 5.60
N ASP A 37 6.62 -0.80 5.45
CA ASP A 37 6.10 0.27 6.29
C ASP A 37 4.66 0.56 5.89
N VAL A 38 3.76 0.60 6.88
CA VAL A 38 2.35 0.95 6.68
C VAL A 38 2.04 2.16 7.54
N ALA A 39 1.63 3.27 6.92
CA ALA A 39 1.23 4.49 7.60
C ALA A 39 -0.21 4.85 7.24
N ILE A 40 -1.07 5.00 8.24
CA ILE A 40 -2.45 5.49 8.05
C ILE A 40 -2.48 6.98 8.36
N VAL A 41 -2.80 7.76 7.34
CA VAL A 41 -2.74 9.22 7.41
C VAL A 41 -4.10 9.79 7.05
N GLU A 42 -4.57 10.69 7.89
CA GLU A 42 -5.67 11.59 7.54
C GLU A 42 -5.11 12.81 6.85
N ILE A 43 -5.61 13.10 5.65
CA ILE A 43 -5.27 14.28 4.87
C ILE A 43 -6.51 15.17 4.79
N SER A 44 -6.30 16.47 4.99
CA SER A 44 -7.33 17.51 4.85
C SER A 44 -6.86 18.62 3.92
N GLY A 45 -7.80 19.27 3.23
CA GLY A 45 -7.49 20.33 2.29
C GLY A 45 -6.78 19.85 1.01
N HIS A 46 -6.38 20.82 0.20
CA HIS A 46 -5.84 20.60 -1.15
C HIS A 46 -4.72 21.60 -1.47
N GLY A 47 -3.83 21.23 -2.39
CA GLY A 47 -2.78 22.12 -2.87
C GLY A 47 -1.89 22.63 -1.73
N ARG A 48 -1.83 23.96 -1.59
CA ARG A 48 -1.00 24.64 -0.58
C ARG A 48 -1.59 24.58 0.84
N ASP A 49 -2.90 24.34 0.96
CA ASP A 49 -3.61 24.26 2.25
C ASP A 49 -3.69 22.82 2.78
N LEU A 50 -2.96 21.89 2.15
CA LEU A 50 -2.95 20.49 2.54
C LEU A 50 -2.35 20.33 3.95
N ARG A 51 -3.11 19.71 4.84
CA ARG A 51 -2.67 19.31 6.18
C ARG A 51 -2.81 17.81 6.34
N TYR A 52 -1.95 17.23 7.18
CA TYR A 52 -1.99 15.80 7.47
C TYR A 52 -1.89 15.52 8.97
N ARG A 53 -2.45 14.38 9.39
CA ARG A 53 -2.37 13.83 10.74
C ARG A 53 -2.11 12.33 10.64
N LEU A 54 -1.01 11.88 11.23
CA LEU A 54 -0.71 10.45 11.34
C LEU A 54 -1.67 9.82 12.34
N LEU A 55 -2.44 8.83 11.89
CA LEU A 55 -3.37 8.08 12.75
C LEU A 55 -2.70 6.88 13.38
N GLY A 56 -1.75 6.27 12.68
CA GLY A 56 -0.96 5.14 13.15
C GLY A 56 0.04 4.71 12.09
N TRP A 57 1.08 4.00 12.51
CA TRP A 57 2.04 3.36 11.62
C TRP A 57 2.60 2.09 12.24
N ASP A 58 3.00 1.15 11.41
CA ASP A 58 3.61 -0.12 11.80
C ASP A 58 4.55 -0.62 10.69
N VAL A 59 5.44 -1.55 11.02
CA VAL A 59 6.35 -2.20 10.08
C VAL A 59 6.12 -3.69 10.12
N VAL A 60 5.78 -4.27 8.96
CA VAL A 60 5.60 -5.71 8.83
C VAL A 60 6.80 -6.30 8.11
N GLY A 61 7.64 -7.00 8.85
CA GLY A 61 8.85 -7.63 8.32
C GLY A 61 8.55 -8.75 7.33
N TYR A 62 9.30 -8.80 6.22
CA TYR A 62 9.18 -9.88 5.25
C TYR A 62 9.55 -11.23 5.89
N PRO A 63 8.90 -12.34 5.49
CA PRO A 63 9.40 -13.68 5.77
C PRO A 63 10.81 -13.83 5.20
N GLY A 64 11.69 -14.54 5.91
CA GLY A 64 13.11 -14.67 5.52
C GLY A 64 13.30 -15.14 4.08
N GLU A 65 12.54 -16.13 3.63
CA GLU A 65 12.61 -16.66 2.25
C GLU A 65 12.25 -15.60 1.20
N LEU A 66 11.21 -14.79 1.46
CA LEU A 66 10.79 -13.71 0.56
C LEU A 66 11.81 -12.57 0.57
N ARG A 67 12.34 -12.20 1.74
CA ARG A 67 13.40 -11.20 1.86
C ARG A 67 14.63 -11.61 1.06
N ASP A 68 15.11 -12.84 1.24
CA ASP A 68 16.29 -13.32 0.54
C ASP A 68 16.06 -13.40 -0.97
N LEU A 69 14.84 -13.76 -1.40
CA LEU A 69 14.47 -13.73 -2.81
C LEU A 69 14.49 -12.31 -3.39
N ILE A 70 13.97 -11.32 -2.66
CA ILE A 70 14.02 -9.90 -3.06
C ILE A 70 15.48 -9.46 -3.21
N LEU A 71 16.32 -9.70 -2.20
CA LEU A 71 17.71 -9.26 -2.21
C LEU A 71 18.52 -9.88 -3.35
N ARG A 72 18.34 -11.18 -3.63
CA ARG A 72 18.98 -11.83 -4.79
C ARG A 72 18.48 -11.28 -6.12
N SER A 73 17.17 -11.02 -6.22
CA SER A 73 16.56 -10.53 -7.45
C SER A 73 17.01 -9.11 -7.82
N ILE A 74 17.38 -8.29 -6.83
CA ILE A 74 17.91 -6.93 -7.06
C ILE A 74 19.22 -6.96 -7.85
N ASP A 75 20.09 -7.94 -7.59
CA ASP A 75 21.43 -8.01 -8.19
C ASP A 75 21.42 -8.81 -9.51
N SER A 76 20.73 -9.95 -9.52
CA SER A 76 20.86 -10.93 -10.61
C SER A 76 19.55 -11.56 -11.08
N GLY A 77 18.39 -10.96 -10.74
CA GLY A 77 17.08 -11.52 -11.03
C GLY A 77 16.77 -11.63 -12.53
N GLY A 78 16.34 -12.80 -12.97
CA GLY A 78 15.83 -13.00 -14.34
C GLY A 78 14.41 -12.43 -14.52
N VAL A 79 13.99 -12.14 -15.75
CA VAL A 79 12.64 -11.60 -16.04
C VAL A 79 11.52 -12.47 -15.44
N HIS A 80 11.64 -13.79 -15.55
CA HIS A 80 10.65 -14.71 -14.98
C HIS A 80 10.54 -14.59 -13.45
N GLU A 81 11.69 -14.52 -12.77
CA GLU A 81 11.76 -14.36 -11.31
C GLU A 81 11.19 -13.02 -10.87
N ILE A 82 11.56 -11.93 -11.56
CA ILE A 82 11.03 -10.58 -11.30
C ILE A 82 9.51 -10.54 -11.48
N CYS A 83 8.98 -11.17 -12.54
CA CYS A 83 7.53 -11.27 -12.76
C CYS A 83 6.82 -12.03 -11.64
N ALA A 84 7.39 -13.16 -11.19
CA ALA A 84 6.82 -13.91 -10.07
C ALA A 84 6.89 -13.10 -8.76
N LEU A 85 8.04 -12.45 -8.51
CA LEU A 85 8.29 -11.64 -7.34
C LEU A 85 7.30 -10.47 -7.23
N ASN A 86 6.95 -9.83 -8.34
CA ASN A 86 5.94 -8.77 -8.37
C ASN A 86 4.61 -9.22 -7.71
N PHE A 87 4.15 -10.44 -7.97
CA PHE A 87 2.93 -10.96 -7.35
C PHE A 87 3.12 -11.32 -5.88
N LEU A 88 4.27 -11.90 -5.50
CA LEU A 88 4.58 -12.24 -4.11
C LEU A 88 4.64 -10.99 -3.24
N VAL A 89 5.34 -9.96 -3.71
CA VAL A 89 5.44 -8.67 -3.03
C VAL A 89 4.07 -8.01 -2.94
N ALA A 90 3.27 -7.99 -4.01
CA ALA A 90 1.93 -7.41 -3.97
C ALA A 90 1.00 -8.11 -2.96
N ARG A 91 1.07 -9.44 -2.84
CA ARG A 91 0.33 -10.19 -1.82
C ARG A 91 0.79 -9.82 -0.42
N PHE A 92 2.10 -9.77 -0.21
CA PHE A 92 2.66 -9.38 1.08
C PHE A 92 2.28 -7.94 1.49
N PHE A 93 2.26 -6.99 0.55
CA PHE A 93 1.79 -5.62 0.82
C PHE A 93 0.33 -5.61 1.32
N SER A 94 -0.54 -6.43 0.72
CA SER A 94 -1.94 -6.56 1.15
C SER A 94 -2.06 -7.15 2.56
N GLU A 95 -1.26 -8.18 2.86
CA GLU A 95 -1.21 -8.80 4.18
C GLU A 95 -0.64 -7.85 5.24
N ALA A 96 0.44 -7.14 4.91
CA ALA A 96 1.06 -6.13 5.76
C ALA A 96 0.08 -5.01 6.09
N PHE A 97 -0.66 -4.50 5.09
CA PHE A 97 -1.72 -3.52 5.30
C PHE A 97 -2.71 -4.02 6.35
N ARG A 98 -3.33 -5.20 6.13
CA ARG A 98 -4.34 -5.78 7.03
C ARG A 98 -3.81 -5.96 8.45
N LYS A 99 -2.63 -6.56 8.59
CA LYS A 99 -2.00 -6.78 9.90
C LYS A 99 -1.75 -5.47 10.64
N ALA A 100 -1.23 -4.46 9.94
CA ALA A 100 -0.95 -3.15 10.51
C ALA A 100 -2.23 -2.44 10.99
N VAL A 101 -3.27 -2.39 10.14
CA VAL A 101 -4.53 -1.72 10.52
C VAL A 101 -5.27 -2.46 11.64
N ASP A 102 -5.23 -3.79 11.66
CA ASP A 102 -5.80 -4.61 12.75
C ASP A 102 -5.07 -4.32 14.06
N THR A 103 -3.73 -4.25 14.02
CA THR A 103 -2.88 -3.91 15.19
C THR A 103 -3.18 -2.50 15.72
N MET A 104 -3.45 -1.54 14.83
CA MET A 104 -3.82 -0.17 15.19
C MET A 104 -5.28 -0.02 15.64
N GLY A 105 -6.11 -1.05 15.49
CA GLY A 105 -7.56 -0.96 15.75
C GLY A 105 -8.30 -0.02 14.79
N ILE A 106 -7.78 0.16 13.57
CA ILE A 106 -8.37 1.03 12.55
C ILE A 106 -9.28 0.21 11.65
N ALA A 107 -10.56 0.57 11.56
CA ALA A 107 -11.52 -0.09 10.68
C ALA A 107 -11.12 0.06 9.20
N HIS A 108 -11.18 -1.04 8.44
CA HIS A 108 -10.91 -1.08 7.00
C HIS A 108 -11.99 -1.89 6.26
N GLY A 109 -12.18 -1.58 4.98
CA GLY A 109 -13.15 -2.28 4.12
C GLY A 109 -12.61 -3.63 3.67
N SER A 110 -13.47 -4.66 3.66
CA SER A 110 -13.16 -6.05 3.26
C SER A 110 -12.79 -6.19 1.78
#